data_AF-A0A7W0CSH7-F1
#
_entry.id   AF-A0A7W0CSH7-F1
#
_cell.length_a   1.000
_cell.length_b   1.000
_cell.length_c   1.000
_cell.angle_alpha   90.00
_cell.angle_beta   90.00
_cell.angle_gamma   90.00
#
_symmetry.space_group_name_H-M   'P 1'
#
loop_
_entity.id
_entity.type
_entity.pdbx_description
1 polymer ?
#
loop_
_entity_poly.entity_id
_entity_poly.type
_entity_poly.pdbx_seq_one_letter_code
_entity_poly.pdbx_strand_id
1 'polypeptide(L)'
;MINHEHEGGIAFFARCPAVRTVAAFWRYARAFTDWLVLRGITRFGQGTAGDLDEYASHVKNAPISHSMREDMPAAVIRTWTMRYLMPEHDRLPPAPPWGGERVGDVLERRRVFEENKTPRIHPAP
;
A
#
# COMPACT_ATOMS: atom_id res chain seq x y z
N MET A 1 -28.37 -4.74 25.17
CA MET A 1 -28.63 -3.97 23.95
C MET A 1 -27.26 -3.65 23.35
N ILE A 2 -26.93 -4.37 22.27
CA ILE A 2 -25.81 -4.29 21.31
C ILE A 2 -24.50 -3.60 21.79
N ASN A 3 -23.48 -4.43 22.02
CA ASN A 3 -22.07 -4.04 22.07
C ASN A 3 -21.63 -3.48 20.71
N HIS A 4 -21.01 -2.30 20.72
CA HIS A 4 -20.21 -1.81 19.60
C HIS A 4 -18.75 -1.71 20.05
N GLU A 5 -18.04 -2.82 19.93
CA GLU A 5 -16.58 -2.81 19.86
C GLU A 5 -16.19 -2.98 18.40
N HIS A 6 -15.88 -1.84 17.76
CA HIS A 6 -15.30 -1.78 16.44
C HIS A 6 -13.80 -2.06 16.55
N GLU A 7 -13.44 -3.33 16.75
CA GLU A 7 -12.07 -3.79 16.55
C GLU A 7 -11.78 -3.82 15.05
N GLY A 8 -11.32 -2.70 14.52
CA GLY A 8 -10.81 -2.59 13.16
C GLY A 8 -9.45 -3.26 12.97
N GLY A 9 -9.26 -4.47 13.51
CA GLY A 9 -8.11 -5.31 13.27
C GLY A 9 -8.34 -6.16 12.02
N ILE A 10 -7.37 -6.18 11.11
CA ILE A 10 -7.41 -6.99 9.90
C ILE A 10 -7.47 -8.46 10.36
N ALA A 11 -8.66 -9.06 10.37
CA ALA A 11 -8.91 -10.39 10.90
C ALA A 11 -8.24 -11.47 10.02
N PHE A 12 -6.94 -11.66 10.23
CA PHE A 12 -6.11 -12.68 9.57
C PHE A 12 -6.02 -14.00 10.34
N PHE A 13 -6.72 -14.14 11.47
CA PHE A 13 -6.65 -15.35 12.32
C PHE A 13 -7.55 -16.51 11.86
N ALA A 14 -8.04 -16.50 10.61
CA ALA A 14 -8.60 -17.73 10.04
C ALA A 14 -7.45 -18.71 9.79
N ARG A 15 -7.36 -19.77 10.62
CA ARG A 15 -6.32 -20.82 10.54
C ARG A 15 -6.12 -21.41 9.14
N CYS A 16 -7.13 -21.33 8.28
CA CYS A 16 -7.02 -21.63 6.85
C CYS A 16 -7.85 -20.60 6.05
N PRO A 17 -7.25 -19.72 5.25
CA PRO A 17 -8.01 -18.80 4.41
C PRO A 17 -8.84 -19.57 3.39
N ALA A 18 -10.06 -19.10 3.11
CA ALA A 18 -10.87 -19.68 2.04
C ALA A 18 -10.18 -19.51 0.68
N VAL A 19 -10.40 -20.46 -0.24
CA VAL A 19 -9.83 -20.42 -1.61
C VAL A 19 -10.14 -19.08 -2.30
N ARG A 20 -11.36 -18.57 -2.14
CA ARG A 20 -11.77 -17.25 -2.68
C ARG A 20 -10.92 -16.10 -2.13
N THR A 21 -10.55 -16.15 -0.84
CA THR A 21 -9.69 -15.13 -0.20
C THR A 21 -8.28 -15.18 -0.77
N VAL A 22 -7.76 -16.38 -1.04
CA VAL A 22 -6.44 -16.56 -1.68
C VAL A 22 -6.47 -16.04 -3.12
N ALA A 23 -7.50 -16.39 -3.90
CA ALA A 23 -7.67 -15.91 -5.27
C ALA A 23 -7.79 -14.39 -5.37
N ALA A 24 -8.57 -13.77 -4.46
CA ALA A 24 -8.69 -12.32 -4.39
C ALA A 24 -7.35 -11.66 -4.08
N PHE A 25 -6.62 -12.18 -3.08
CA PHE A 25 -5.28 -11.68 -2.77
C PHE A 25 -4.34 -11.75 -3.98
N TRP A 26 -4.28 -12.88 -4.69
CA TRP A 26 -3.43 -13.02 -5.87
C TRP A 26 -3.73 -12.01 -6.96
N ARG A 27 -5.02 -11.70 -7.20
CA ARG A 27 -5.43 -10.66 -8.15
C ARG A 27 -4.82 -9.30 -7.80
N TYR A 28 -4.88 -8.90 -6.54
CA TYR A 28 -4.39 -7.60 -6.09
C TYR A 28 -2.87 -7.55 -5.95
N ALA A 29 -2.25 -8.64 -5.49
CA ALA A 29 -0.80 -8.80 -5.48
C ALA A 29 -0.25 -8.68 -6.91
N ARG A 30 -0.90 -9.31 -7.90
CA ARG A 30 -0.53 -9.18 -9.31
C ARG A 30 -0.62 -7.74 -9.80
N ALA A 31 -1.68 -7.01 -9.45
CA ALA A 31 -1.82 -5.60 -9.83
C ALA A 31 -0.68 -4.74 -9.26
N PHE A 32 -0.27 -4.99 -8.01
CA PHE A 32 0.88 -4.32 -7.41
C PHE A 32 2.19 -4.69 -8.11
N THR A 33 2.46 -5.97 -8.36
CA THR A 33 3.70 -6.39 -9.02
C THR A 33 3.78 -5.92 -10.47
N ASP A 34 2.66 -5.92 -11.21
CA ASP A 34 2.61 -5.36 -12.56
C ASP A 34 2.97 -3.86 -12.55
N TRP A 35 2.46 -3.12 -11.55
CA TRP A 35 2.77 -1.71 -11.37
C TRP A 35 4.26 -1.46 -11.06
N LEU A 36 4.89 -2.30 -10.23
CA LEU A 36 6.34 -2.26 -9.97
C LEU A 36 7.15 -2.53 -11.23
N VAL A 37 6.79 -3.57 -11.98
CA VAL A 37 7.47 -3.97 -13.22
C VAL A 37 7.42 -2.86 -14.27
N LEU A 38 6.27 -2.19 -14.42
CA LEU A 38 6.12 -1.04 -15.34
C LEU A 38 7.05 0.12 -15.00
N ARG A 39 7.57 0.18 -13.77
CA ARG A 39 8.51 1.21 -13.29
C ARG A 39 9.95 0.71 -13.24
N GLY A 40 10.22 -0.48 -13.77
CA GLY A 40 11.56 -1.09 -13.79
C GLY A 40 11.98 -1.69 -12.45
N ILE A 41 11.08 -1.77 -11.46
CA ILE A 41 11.33 -2.42 -10.18
C ILE A 41 11.11 -3.93 -10.37
N THR A 42 12.20 -4.70 -10.34
CA THR A 42 12.19 -6.14 -10.66
C THR A 42 12.40 -7.03 -9.44
N ARG A 43 12.71 -6.41 -8.30
CA ARG A 43 12.95 -7.05 -7.01
C ARG A 43 12.19 -6.31 -5.93
N PHE A 44 11.64 -7.02 -4.95
CA PHE A 44 10.89 -6.38 -3.88
C PHE A 44 11.78 -5.49 -3.02
N GLY A 45 13.03 -5.88 -2.80
CA GLY A 45 14.02 -5.08 -2.06
C GLY A 45 14.42 -3.76 -2.73
N GLN A 46 14.09 -3.55 -4.02
CA GLN A 46 14.31 -2.28 -4.72
C GLN A 46 13.22 -1.25 -4.44
N GLY A 47 12.03 -1.68 -4.02
CA GLY A 47 10.92 -0.79 -3.73
C GLY A 47 11.19 0.08 -2.51
N THR A 48 10.98 1.39 -2.66
CA THR A 48 11.18 2.38 -1.61
C THR A 48 9.86 2.76 -0.93
N ALA A 49 9.92 3.46 0.20
CA ALA A 49 8.73 4.05 0.82
C ALA A 49 8.02 5.03 -0.14
N GLY A 50 8.79 5.78 -0.95
CA GLY A 50 8.23 6.68 -1.96
C GLY A 50 7.44 5.93 -3.05
N ASP A 51 7.91 4.74 -3.47
CA ASP A 51 7.16 3.90 -4.40
C ASP A 51 5.83 3.43 -3.79
N LEU A 52 5.81 3.10 -2.50
CA LEU A 52 4.58 2.71 -1.82
C LEU A 52 3.59 3.89 -1.72
N ASP A 53 4.08 5.11 -1.47
CA ASP A 53 3.26 6.32 -1.45
C ASP A 53 2.69 6.66 -2.84
N GLU A 54 3.50 6.46 -3.89
CA GLU A 54 3.06 6.61 -5.27
C GLU A 54 2.04 5.55 -5.68
N TYR A 55 2.21 4.31 -5.23
CA TYR A 55 1.23 3.25 -5.46
C TYR A 55 -0.10 3.56 -4.76
N ALA A 56 -0.07 3.99 -3.50
CA ALA A 56 -1.28 4.43 -2.78
C ALA A 56 -1.99 5.58 -3.51
N SER A 57 -1.21 6.56 -4.01
CA SER A 57 -1.74 7.67 -4.81
C SER A 57 -2.35 7.18 -6.13
N HIS A 58 -1.71 6.23 -6.81
CA HIS A 58 -2.22 5.61 -8.04
C HIS A 58 -3.55 4.91 -7.79
N VAL A 59 -3.64 4.08 -6.74
CA VAL A 59 -4.85 3.35 -6.35
C VAL A 59 -5.98 4.31 -5.95
N LYS A 60 -5.67 5.38 -5.21
CA LYS A 60 -6.63 6.41 -4.81
C LYS A 60 -7.29 7.08 -6.03
N ASN A 61 -6.51 7.37 -7.06
CA ASN A 61 -6.96 8.10 -8.25
C ASN A 61 -7.51 7.18 -9.36
N ALA A 62 -7.40 5.86 -9.22
CA ALA A 62 -7.90 4.92 -10.21
C ALA A 62 -9.45 4.90 -10.24
N PRO A 63 -10.07 4.76 -11.43
CA PRO A 63 -11.53 4.63 -11.59
C PRO A 63 -12.00 3.21 -11.23
N ILE A 64 -11.80 2.81 -9.98
CA ILE A 64 -12.13 1.49 -9.43
C ILE A 64 -13.13 1.62 -8.28
N SER A 65 -13.77 0.50 -7.92
CA SER A 65 -14.69 0.47 -6.78
C SER A 65 -13.97 0.74 -5.44
N HIS A 66 -14.72 1.22 -4.45
CA HIS A 66 -14.20 1.48 -3.10
C HIS A 66 -13.55 0.23 -2.48
N SER A 67 -14.24 -0.92 -2.54
CA SER A 67 -13.71 -2.19 -2.02
C SER A 67 -12.38 -2.58 -2.69
N MET A 68 -12.26 -2.41 -4.01
CA MET A 68 -10.98 -2.66 -4.68
C MET A 68 -9.89 -1.69 -4.25
N ARG A 69 -10.26 -0.43 -3.98
CA ARG A 69 -9.32 0.61 -3.53
C ARG A 69 -8.73 0.30 -2.16
N GLU A 70 -9.48 -0.35 -1.27
CA GLU A 70 -8.99 -0.82 0.04
C GLU A 70 -8.23 -2.16 -0.06
N ASP A 71 -8.70 -3.08 -0.90
CA ASP A 71 -8.08 -4.39 -1.04
C ASP A 71 -6.66 -4.32 -1.63
N MET A 72 -6.40 -3.34 -2.52
CA MET A 72 -5.10 -3.18 -3.17
C MET A 72 -3.97 -2.86 -2.17
N PRO A 73 -4.06 -1.81 -1.31
CA PRO A 73 -3.08 -1.57 -0.26
C PRO A 73 -3.01 -2.70 0.78
N ALA A 74 -4.14 -3.32 1.11
CA ALA A 74 -4.16 -4.47 2.02
C ALA A 74 -3.34 -5.66 1.46
N ALA A 75 -3.36 -5.87 0.15
CA ALA A 75 -2.53 -6.89 -0.49
C ALA A 75 -1.02 -6.57 -0.39
N VAL A 76 -0.63 -5.28 -0.44
CA VAL A 76 0.77 -4.86 -0.23
C VAL A 76 1.21 -5.19 1.20
N ILE A 77 0.39 -4.83 2.19
CA ILE A 77 0.67 -5.15 3.61
C ILE A 77 0.80 -6.66 3.79
N ARG A 78 -0.12 -7.44 3.20
CA ARG A 78 -0.07 -8.90 3.27
C ARG A 78 1.19 -9.47 2.62
N THR A 79 1.60 -8.94 1.47
CA THR A 79 2.86 -9.34 0.81
C THR A 79 4.06 -9.05 1.71
N TRP A 80 4.04 -7.90 2.40
CA TRP A 80 5.06 -7.56 3.39
C TRP A 80 5.11 -8.53 4.59
N THR A 81 3.97 -9.01 5.09
CA THR A 81 3.99 -10.01 6.18
C THR A 81 4.70 -11.31 5.79
N MET A 82 4.74 -11.62 4.49
CA MET A 82 5.42 -12.80 3.93
C MET A 82 6.90 -12.56 3.64
N ARG A 83 7.46 -11.38 3.95
CA ARG A 83 8.86 -11.02 3.66
C ARG A 83 9.88 -12.03 4.18
N TYR A 84 9.60 -12.70 5.30
CA TYR A 84 10.52 -13.68 5.89
C TYR A 84 10.66 -14.95 5.05
N LEU A 85 9.73 -15.19 4.11
CA LEU A 85 9.79 -16.28 3.15
C LEU A 85 10.69 -15.95 1.94
N MET A 86 11.12 -14.69 1.79
CA MET A 86 11.98 -14.25 0.71
C MET A 86 13.47 -14.37 1.07
N PRO A 87 14.35 -14.65 0.09
CA PRO A 87 15.80 -14.52 0.26
C PRO A 87 16.18 -13.12 0.74
N GLU A 88 17.25 -13.03 1.54
CA GLU A 88 17.65 -11.76 2.18
C GLU A 88 17.84 -10.60 1.19
N HIS A 89 18.44 -10.89 0.03
CA HIS A 89 18.73 -9.91 -1.02
C HIS A 89 17.49 -9.42 -1.81
N ASP A 90 16.34 -10.07 -1.65
CA ASP A 90 15.08 -9.71 -2.31
C ASP A 90 13.98 -9.39 -1.28
N ARG A 91 14.34 -9.34 0.00
CA ARG A 91 13.38 -9.13 1.07
C ARG A 91 12.88 -7.69 1.06
N LEU A 92 11.57 -7.51 1.22
CA LEU A 92 10.97 -6.20 1.50
C LEU A 92 11.62 -5.53 2.73
N PRO A 93 11.65 -4.18 2.79
CA PRO A 93 12.19 -3.46 3.94
C PRO A 93 11.63 -3.95 5.29
N PRO A 94 12.43 -3.92 6.38
CA PRO A 94 11.94 -4.30 7.72
C PRO A 94 10.83 -3.40 8.24
N ALA A 95 10.81 -2.13 7.83
CA ALA A 95 9.73 -1.21 8.16
C ALA A 95 8.44 -1.64 7.46
N PRO A 96 7.28 -1.62 8.14
CA PRO A 96 6.00 -1.90 7.51
C PRO A 96 5.65 -0.86 6.44
N PRO A 97 4.90 -1.25 5.38
CA PRO A 97 4.35 -0.32 4.40
C PRO A 97 3.62 0.83 5.10
N TRP A 98 3.86 2.07 4.64
CA TRP A 98 3.27 3.29 5.21
C TRP A 98 3.42 3.41 6.73
N GLY A 99 4.52 2.92 7.30
CA GLY A 99 4.75 3.01 8.75
C GLY A 99 3.81 2.15 9.60
N GLY A 100 3.05 1.23 8.99
CA GLY A 100 2.08 0.37 9.69
C GLY A 100 0.71 1.02 9.88
N GLU A 101 0.44 2.10 9.15
CA GLU A 101 -0.85 2.78 9.18
C GLU A 101 -2.00 1.94 8.62
N ARG A 102 -3.24 2.31 8.97
CA ARG A 102 -4.43 1.65 8.47
C ARG A 102 -4.65 2.04 7.00
N VAL A 103 -5.20 1.12 6.20
CA VAL A 103 -5.47 1.35 4.78
C VAL A 103 -6.36 2.58 4.54
N GLY A 104 -7.36 2.82 5.39
CA GLY A 104 -8.21 4.03 5.32
C GLY A 104 -7.37 5.30 5.42
N ASP A 105 -6.52 5.39 6.45
CA ASP A 105 -5.65 6.55 6.70
C ASP A 105 -4.67 6.77 5.53
N VAL A 106 -4.10 5.70 4.99
CA VAL A 106 -3.21 5.72 3.81
C VAL A 106 -3.92 6.29 2.59
N LEU A 107 -5.17 5.88 2.33
CA LEU A 107 -5.96 6.35 1.19
C LEU A 107 -6.50 7.76 1.39
N GLU A 108 -6.76 8.19 2.62
CA GLU A 108 -7.23 9.54 2.93
C GLU A 108 -6.11 10.58 2.87
N ARG A 109 -4.86 10.19 3.15
CA ARG A 109 -3.70 11.08 3.08
C ARG A 109 -3.64 11.83 1.74
N ARG A 110 -3.75 13.16 1.81
CA ARG A 110 -3.49 14.08 0.69
C ARG A 110 -1.97 14.19 0.58
N ARG A 111 -1.39 14.14 -0.63
CA ARG A 111 0.05 14.43 -0.84
C ARG A 111 0.36 15.78 -0.19
N VAL A 112 1.08 15.78 0.93
CA VAL A 112 1.64 17.00 1.55
C VAL A 112 2.97 17.38 0.86
N PHE A 113 3.48 16.53 -0.05
CA PHE A 113 4.70 16.77 -0.83
C PHE A 113 4.49 17.56 -2.13
N GLU A 114 3.53 18.50 -2.15
CA GLU A 114 3.59 19.62 -3.10
C GLU A 114 3.95 20.87 -2.30
N GLU A 115 5.22 20.92 -1.87
CA GLU A 115 5.83 22.15 -1.40
C GLU A 115 5.82 23.13 -2.58
N ASN A 116 4.96 24.15 -2.46
CA ASN A 116 4.82 25.25 -3.41
C ASN A 116 6.19 25.75 -3.89
N LYS A 117 6.59 25.38 -5.12
CA LYS A 117 7.70 26.02 -5.85
C LYS A 117 7.22 27.35 -6.46
N THR A 118 6.61 28.22 -5.66
CA THR A 118 6.40 29.61 -6.08
C THR A 118 7.69 30.35 -5.74
N PRO A 119 8.50 30.79 -6.71
CA PRO A 119 9.67 31.63 -6.40
C PRO A 119 9.15 32.86 -5.68
N ARG A 120 9.72 33.18 -4.51
CA ARG A 120 9.43 34.46 -3.86
C ARG A 120 9.85 35.57 -4.82
N ILE A 121 8.89 36.30 -5.36
CA ILE A 121 9.15 37.53 -6.09
C ILE A 121 9.76 38.49 -5.08
N HIS A 122 11.06 38.74 -5.19
CA HIS A 122 11.68 39.86 -4.48
C HIS A 122 11.24 41.16 -5.18
N PRO A 123 10.75 42.17 -4.46
CA PRO A 123 10.61 43.49 -5.03
C PRO A 123 12.00 44.03 -5.39
N ALA A 124 12.12 44.55 -6.61
CA ALA A 124 13.31 45.24 -7.11
C ALA A 124 13.53 46.57 -6.34
N PRO A 125 14.79 47.07 -6.27
CA PRO A 125 15.18 48.20 -5.42
C PRO A 125 14.56 49.54 -5.80
#